data_AF-A0A1J1GVY5-F1
#
_entry.id   AF-A0A1J1GVY5-F1
#
_cell.length_a   1.000
_cell.length_b   1.000
_cell.length_c   1.000
_cell.angle_alpha   90.00
_cell.angle_beta   90.00
_cell.angle_gamma   90.00
#
_symmetry.space_group_name_H-M   'P 1'
#
loop_
_entity.id
_entity.type
_entity.pdbx_description
1 polymer ?
#
loop_
_entity_poly.entity_id
_entity_poly.type
_entity_poly.pdbx_seq_one_letter_code
_entity_poly.pdbx_strand_id
1 'polypeptide(L)'
;MVKIILSILLIFSFTLNISIYSKYTTKNNLSYFLTNKNNNKKNPYSNILTKIKNYTIKAIYKTELLTYLNDINNLNLGNGKNEFYLIALPLSTFCHNNIQYSDKASLPIFIYDILLNKHIEVPWNFVIEKVNIKKPLTYENVFMTDINKFCEHKNINKLDRIFINVLDFKSKKNFIFLPTWIMKTLNLNCFDVVRLRFVKLETCISVVLQPHDKKFFELEEPKKILEEKLRYYSCLTKNSTICINHDNFIYYFDVVRIDSENKKNVEVASIQDTDVIFDFVKEKYAK
;
A
#
# COMPACT_ATOMS: atom_id res chain seq x y z
N MET A 1 -29.19 42.59 -34.34
CA MET A 1 -28.86 41.15 -34.31
C MET A 1 -28.06 40.68 -33.07
N VAL A 2 -27.73 41.50 -32.08
CA VAL A 2 -27.04 41.03 -30.85
C VAL A 2 -27.99 40.77 -29.67
N LYS A 3 -29.17 41.42 -29.64
CA LYS A 3 -30.16 41.23 -28.56
C LYS A 3 -30.97 39.92 -28.64
N ILE A 4 -31.03 39.26 -29.80
CA ILE A 4 -31.79 38.02 -30.00
C ILE A 4 -30.97 36.79 -29.60
N ILE A 5 -29.65 36.82 -29.75
CA ILE A 5 -28.75 35.72 -29.38
C ILE A 5 -28.63 35.61 -27.85
N LEU A 6 -28.70 36.74 -27.13
CA LEU A 6 -28.61 36.76 -25.67
C LEU A 6 -29.88 36.21 -24.98
N SER A 7 -31.08 36.34 -25.59
CA SER A 7 -32.30 35.76 -25.02
C SER A 7 -32.40 34.25 -25.22
N ILE A 8 -31.83 33.72 -26.32
CA ILE A 8 -31.81 32.27 -26.60
C ILE A 8 -30.87 31.53 -25.64
N LEU A 9 -29.76 32.15 -25.22
CA LEU A 9 -28.84 31.57 -24.24
C LEU A 9 -29.39 31.57 -22.80
N LEU A 10 -30.28 32.50 -22.46
CA LEU A 10 -30.96 32.57 -21.16
C LEU A 10 -32.13 31.59 -21.03
N ILE A 11 -32.76 31.22 -22.15
CA ILE A 11 -33.84 30.22 -22.19
C ILE A 11 -33.29 28.78 -22.09
N PHE A 12 -32.05 28.54 -22.56
CA PHE A 12 -31.40 27.22 -22.46
C PHE A 12 -30.86 26.90 -21.05
N SER A 13 -30.74 27.90 -20.17
CA SER A 13 -30.34 27.68 -18.76
C SER A 13 -31.49 27.28 -17.83
N PHE A 14 -32.74 27.19 -18.32
CA PHE A 14 -33.91 26.97 -17.46
C PHE A 14 -34.69 25.67 -17.71
N THR A 15 -34.18 24.75 -18.54
CA THR A 15 -34.86 23.46 -18.79
C THR A 15 -33.88 22.30 -18.75
N LEU A 16 -33.53 21.87 -17.53
CA LEU A 16 -33.17 20.48 -17.25
C LEU A 16 -33.60 20.13 -15.82
N ASN A 17 -34.92 20.19 -15.61
CA ASN A 17 -35.58 19.40 -14.59
C ASN A 17 -35.58 17.94 -15.07
N ILE A 18 -34.71 17.11 -14.49
CA ILE A 18 -34.88 15.66 -14.53
C ILE A 18 -35.26 15.23 -13.12
N SER A 19 -36.55 15.01 -12.91
CA SER A 19 -37.07 14.20 -11.82
C SER A 19 -37.55 12.87 -12.40
N ILE A 20 -36.83 11.78 -12.15
CA ILE A 20 -37.42 10.44 -12.11
C ILE A 20 -36.91 9.72 -10.86
N TYR A 21 -37.90 9.36 -10.05
CA TYR A 21 -37.85 8.58 -8.83
C TYR A 21 -37.77 7.08 -9.20
N SER A 22 -36.98 6.27 -8.50
CA SER A 22 -37.52 5.22 -7.60
C SER A 22 -36.45 4.26 -7.06
N LYS A 23 -36.60 3.97 -5.76
CA LYS A 23 -36.43 2.69 -5.05
C LYS A 23 -35.18 1.87 -5.35
N TYR A 24 -34.23 1.88 -4.41
CA TYR A 24 -34.10 0.80 -3.42
C TYR A 24 -33.46 1.34 -2.14
N THR A 25 -34.27 1.33 -1.08
CA THR A 25 -33.79 1.40 0.30
C THR A 25 -33.43 -0.01 0.74
N THR A 26 -32.19 -0.23 1.17
CA THR A 26 -31.90 -1.18 2.25
C THR A 26 -31.17 -0.43 3.35
N LYS A 27 -31.92 -0.13 4.41
CA LYS A 27 -31.39 0.16 5.74
C LYS A 27 -30.43 -0.96 6.11
N ASN A 28 -29.20 -0.63 6.48
CA ASN A 28 -28.56 -1.30 7.60
C ASN A 28 -27.86 -0.27 8.46
N ASN A 29 -28.31 -0.23 9.71
CA ASN A 29 -27.89 0.66 10.76
C ASN A 29 -26.42 0.44 11.11
N LEU A 30 -25.64 1.51 11.15
CA LEU A 30 -24.54 1.61 12.11
C LEU A 30 -24.55 3.02 12.70
N SER A 31 -25.14 3.10 13.88
CA SER A 31 -25.18 4.25 14.77
C SER A 31 -23.75 4.66 15.12
N TYR A 32 -23.33 5.83 14.62
CA TYR A 32 -22.17 6.50 15.16
C TYR A 32 -22.54 7.14 16.51
N PHE A 33 -22.16 6.46 17.60
CA PHE A 33 -22.06 7.09 18.91
C PHE A 33 -20.98 8.17 18.87
N LEU A 34 -21.41 9.44 18.87
CA LEU A 34 -20.55 10.59 19.10
C LEU A 34 -20.32 10.72 20.61
N THR A 35 -19.22 10.17 21.13
CA THR A 35 -18.75 10.50 22.46
C THR A 35 -17.94 11.80 22.41
N ASN A 36 -18.49 12.81 23.08
CA ASN A 36 -17.86 14.11 23.31
C ASN A 36 -16.55 13.95 24.12
N LYS A 37 -15.44 14.39 23.55
CA LYS A 37 -14.31 14.92 24.33
C LYS A 37 -13.91 16.27 23.75
N ASN A 38 -14.11 17.30 24.57
CA ASN A 38 -13.71 18.67 24.31
C ASN A 38 -12.20 18.77 24.16
N ASN A 39 -11.74 19.33 23.04
CA ASN A 39 -10.48 20.04 22.88
C ASN A 39 -10.63 20.99 21.68
N ASN A 40 -10.75 22.29 21.98
CA ASN A 40 -10.70 23.47 21.10
C ASN A 40 -10.82 23.22 19.58
N LYS A 41 -12.05 22.98 19.11
CA LYS A 41 -12.39 22.91 17.67
C LYS A 41 -12.47 24.32 17.08
N LYS A 42 -11.55 24.66 16.17
CA LYS A 42 -11.84 25.67 15.14
C LYS A 42 -13.03 25.16 14.31
N ASN A 43 -14.01 26.03 14.09
CA ASN A 43 -15.35 25.71 13.56
C ASN A 43 -15.37 24.80 12.30
N PRO A 44 -16.39 23.93 12.15
CA PRO A 44 -16.44 22.81 11.20
C PRO A 44 -16.88 23.15 9.77
N TYR A 45 -16.86 24.42 9.35
CA TYR A 45 -17.25 24.84 8.00
C TYR A 45 -16.08 25.52 7.28
N SER A 46 -15.11 24.73 6.81
CA SER A 46 -14.20 25.18 5.76
C SER A 46 -15.05 25.46 4.51
N ASN A 47 -15.18 26.74 4.13
CA ASN A 47 -15.97 27.24 2.98
C ASN A 47 -15.96 26.24 1.81
N ILE A 48 -17.11 25.94 1.19
CA ILE A 48 -17.20 25.01 0.05
C ILE A 48 -16.17 25.32 -1.05
N LEU A 49 -15.87 26.61 -1.25
CA LEU A 49 -14.83 27.10 -2.14
C LEU A 49 -13.42 26.60 -1.78
N THR A 50 -13.09 26.52 -0.49
CA THR A 50 -11.79 25.96 -0.02
C THR A 50 -11.71 24.47 -0.29
N LYS A 51 -12.80 23.71 -0.10
CA LYS A 51 -12.87 22.29 -0.47
C LYS A 51 -12.70 22.09 -1.98
N ILE A 52 -13.39 22.90 -2.79
CA ILE A 52 -13.27 22.87 -4.25
C ILE A 52 -11.83 23.21 -4.66
N LYS A 53 -11.24 24.27 -4.11
CA LYS A 53 -9.85 24.67 -4.37
C LYS A 53 -8.85 23.57 -4.01
N ASN A 54 -9.01 22.94 -2.85
CA ASN A 54 -8.12 21.85 -2.44
C ASN A 54 -8.29 20.62 -3.34
N TYR A 55 -9.52 20.32 -3.75
CA TYR A 55 -9.80 19.25 -4.70
C TYR A 55 -9.16 19.53 -6.06
N THR A 56 -9.27 20.75 -6.60
CA THR A 56 -8.68 21.10 -7.89
C THR A 56 -7.16 21.05 -7.85
N ILE A 57 -6.52 21.62 -6.82
CA ILE A 57 -5.06 21.53 -6.62
C ILE A 57 -4.61 20.06 -6.58
N LYS A 58 -5.33 19.21 -5.84
CA LYS A 58 -5.04 17.78 -5.73
C LYS A 58 -5.21 17.05 -7.07
N ALA A 59 -6.25 17.40 -7.84
CA ALA A 59 -6.49 16.80 -9.15
C ALA A 59 -5.37 17.17 -10.13
N ILE A 60 -4.97 18.45 -10.16
CA ILE A 60 -3.88 18.96 -11.01
C ILE A 60 -2.56 18.25 -10.68
N TYR A 61 -2.16 18.22 -9.41
CA TYR A 61 -0.93 17.54 -9.00
C TYR A 61 -0.96 16.05 -9.36
N LYS A 62 -2.10 15.39 -9.14
CA LYS A 62 -2.26 13.98 -9.52
C LYS A 62 -2.09 13.78 -11.02
N THR A 63 -2.64 14.65 -11.85
CA THR A 63 -2.48 14.56 -13.31
C THR A 63 -1.05 14.80 -13.75
N GLU A 64 -0.38 15.82 -13.21
CA GLU A 64 1.03 16.12 -13.49
C GLU A 64 1.94 14.95 -13.11
N LEU A 65 1.75 14.40 -11.90
CA LEU A 65 2.51 13.26 -11.42
C LEU A 65 2.31 12.02 -12.31
N LEU A 66 1.07 11.76 -12.74
CA LEU A 66 0.77 10.63 -13.62
C LEU A 66 1.42 10.78 -15.00
N THR A 67 1.41 11.98 -15.57
CA THR A 67 2.08 12.27 -16.85
C THR A 67 3.59 12.09 -16.70
N TYR A 68 4.20 12.70 -15.68
CA TYR A 68 5.62 12.58 -15.41
C TYR A 68 6.08 11.12 -15.26
N LEU A 69 5.34 10.31 -14.49
CA LEU A 69 5.66 8.90 -14.30
C LEU A 69 5.47 8.08 -15.58
N ASN A 70 4.45 8.38 -16.38
CA ASN A 70 4.25 7.74 -17.67
C ASN A 70 5.45 8.00 -18.60
N ASP A 71 5.92 9.25 -18.65
CA ASP A 71 7.05 9.65 -19.48
C ASP A 71 8.35 8.97 -19.04
N ILE A 72 8.65 8.95 -17.73
CA ILE A 72 9.83 8.24 -17.21
C ILE A 72 9.74 6.74 -17.50
N ASN A 73 8.59 6.11 -17.27
CA ASN A 73 8.44 4.67 -17.51
C ASN A 73 8.61 4.33 -19.00
N ASN A 74 8.11 5.17 -19.90
CA ASN A 74 8.31 5.01 -21.35
C ASN A 74 9.79 5.20 -21.75
N LEU A 75 10.47 6.21 -21.18
CA LEU A 75 11.90 6.44 -21.41
C LEU A 75 12.74 5.26 -20.90
N ASN A 76 12.41 4.73 -19.72
CA ASN A 76 13.08 3.56 -19.17
C ASN A 76 12.89 2.32 -20.04
N LEU A 77 11.67 2.09 -20.53
CA LEU A 77 11.37 1.02 -21.47
C LEU A 77 12.16 1.15 -22.76
N GLY A 78 12.19 2.35 -23.36
CA GLY A 78 12.96 2.63 -24.58
C GLY A 78 14.46 2.43 -24.40
N ASN A 79 14.98 2.70 -23.20
CA ASN A 79 16.39 2.51 -22.85
C ASN A 79 16.72 1.09 -22.34
N GLY A 80 15.77 0.15 -22.39
CA GLY A 80 15.96 -1.23 -21.91
C GLY A 80 16.16 -1.36 -20.40
N LYS A 81 15.84 -0.34 -19.61
CA LYS A 81 15.94 -0.40 -18.14
C LYS A 81 14.81 -1.24 -17.55
N ASN A 82 15.14 -2.08 -16.57
CA ASN A 82 14.20 -2.96 -15.86
C ASN A 82 13.68 -2.33 -14.56
N GLU A 83 13.31 -1.05 -14.62
CA GLU A 83 12.81 -0.33 -13.44
C GLU A 83 11.61 0.56 -13.79
N PHE A 84 10.64 0.59 -12.88
CA PHE A 84 9.39 1.29 -13.05
C PHE A 84 9.08 2.16 -11.85
N TYR A 85 8.49 3.31 -12.08
CA TYR A 85 8.06 4.23 -11.04
C TYR A 85 6.55 4.19 -10.92
N LEU A 86 6.05 3.88 -9.72
CA LEU A 86 4.64 3.68 -9.44
C LEU A 86 4.20 4.52 -8.24
N ILE A 87 2.94 4.94 -8.25
CA ILE A 87 2.31 5.68 -7.16
C ILE A 87 1.78 4.69 -6.14
N ALA A 88 2.25 4.78 -4.89
CA ALA A 88 1.87 3.89 -3.82
C ALA A 88 0.52 4.29 -3.18
N LEU A 89 -0.33 3.28 -2.98
CA LEU A 89 -1.57 3.35 -2.22
C LEU A 89 -1.70 2.13 -1.30
N PRO A 90 -2.44 2.23 -0.19
CA PRO A 90 -2.70 1.10 0.68
C PRO A 90 -3.68 0.14 0.00
N LEU A 91 -3.47 -1.16 0.21
CA LEU A 91 -4.51 -2.15 -0.04
C LEU A 91 -5.76 -1.79 0.77
N SER A 92 -6.92 -1.90 0.12
CA SER A 92 -8.19 -1.58 0.77
C SER A 92 -8.50 -2.59 1.88
N THR A 93 -9.21 -2.15 2.92
CA THR A 93 -9.71 -3.03 4.00
C THR A 93 -10.69 -4.11 3.51
N PHE A 94 -11.17 -4.00 2.26
CA PHE A 94 -12.03 -4.99 1.62
C PHE A 94 -11.26 -6.14 0.97
N CYS A 95 -9.93 -6.02 0.85
CA CYS A 95 -9.09 -7.15 0.46
C CYS A 95 -9.12 -8.17 1.61
N HIS A 96 -9.47 -9.43 1.30
CA HIS A 96 -9.66 -10.52 2.27
C HIS A 96 -8.63 -10.50 3.41
N ASN A 97 -9.10 -10.82 4.63
CA ASN A 97 -8.45 -10.57 5.92
C ASN A 97 -6.94 -10.85 6.00
N ASN A 98 -6.39 -11.80 5.25
CA ASN A 98 -4.98 -12.19 5.36
C ASN A 98 -4.05 -11.45 4.39
N ILE A 99 -4.57 -10.85 3.30
CA ILE A 99 -3.73 -10.17 2.29
C ILE A 99 -3.01 -8.98 2.90
N GLN A 100 -3.65 -8.28 3.84
CA GLN A 100 -3.06 -7.16 4.56
C GLN A 100 -1.84 -7.58 5.41
N TYR A 101 -1.77 -8.84 5.79
CA TYR A 101 -0.72 -9.47 6.61
C TYR A 101 0.15 -10.38 5.73
N SER A 102 0.50 -9.91 4.54
CA SER A 102 1.34 -10.60 3.55
C SER A 102 2.36 -9.64 2.93
N ASP A 103 3.26 -10.15 2.08
CA ASP A 103 4.17 -9.36 1.24
C ASP A 103 3.64 -9.11 -0.18
N LYS A 104 2.36 -9.43 -0.43
CA LYS A 104 1.79 -9.41 -1.78
C LYS A 104 1.24 -8.04 -2.15
N ALA A 105 1.62 -7.54 -3.32
CA ALA A 105 1.20 -6.24 -3.84
C ALA A 105 0.42 -6.39 -5.16
N SER A 106 -0.60 -5.55 -5.35
CA SER A 106 -1.30 -5.45 -6.65
C SER A 106 -0.53 -4.52 -7.58
N LEU A 107 -0.13 -5.05 -8.74
CA LEU A 107 0.64 -4.36 -9.76
C LEU A 107 -0.22 -4.01 -10.98
N PRO A 108 0.21 -3.10 -11.86
CA PRO A 108 -0.56 -2.72 -13.05
C PRO A 108 -0.31 -3.70 -14.19
N ILE A 109 -1.32 -3.94 -15.02
CA ILE A 109 -1.28 -4.96 -16.08
C ILE A 109 -0.10 -4.84 -17.06
N PHE A 110 0.37 -3.62 -17.34
CA PHE A 110 1.51 -3.44 -18.24
C PHE A 110 2.80 -4.10 -17.71
N ILE A 111 2.94 -4.28 -16.39
CA ILE A 111 4.09 -4.99 -15.81
C ILE A 111 4.02 -6.47 -16.19
N TYR A 112 2.83 -7.07 -16.19
CA TYR A 112 2.62 -8.45 -16.63
C TYR A 112 3.04 -8.64 -18.08
N ASP A 113 2.63 -7.74 -18.97
CA ASP A 113 3.01 -7.79 -20.39
C ASP A 113 4.53 -7.75 -20.56
N ILE A 114 5.22 -6.93 -19.76
CA ILE A 114 6.69 -6.84 -19.77
C ILE A 114 7.35 -8.13 -19.27
N LEU A 115 6.82 -8.73 -18.20
CA LEU A 115 7.33 -9.99 -17.66
C LEU A 115 7.24 -11.11 -18.71
N LEU A 116 6.09 -11.22 -19.39
CA LEU A 116 5.88 -12.20 -20.45
C LEU A 116 6.80 -11.97 -21.65
N ASN A 117 6.88 -10.72 -22.13
CA ASN A 117 7.73 -10.36 -23.27
C ASN A 117 9.22 -10.59 -23.00
N LYS A 118 9.65 -10.50 -21.73
CA LYS A 118 11.02 -10.78 -21.31
C LYS A 118 11.26 -12.24 -20.92
N HIS A 119 10.25 -13.10 -21.03
CA HIS A 119 10.31 -14.50 -20.60
C HIS A 119 10.80 -14.64 -19.15
N ILE A 120 10.35 -13.74 -18.26
CA ILE A 120 10.69 -13.80 -16.84
C ILE A 120 9.78 -14.82 -16.17
N GLU A 121 10.37 -15.91 -15.70
CA GLU A 121 9.67 -16.99 -15.00
C GLU A 121 9.24 -16.58 -13.59
N VAL A 122 8.18 -17.23 -13.12
CA VAL A 122 7.72 -17.16 -11.72
C VAL A 122 8.73 -17.82 -10.77
N PRO A 123 8.77 -17.46 -9.48
CA PRO A 123 7.99 -16.42 -8.80
C PRO A 123 8.43 -14.99 -9.14
N TRP A 124 7.45 -14.09 -9.33
CA TRP A 124 7.72 -12.69 -9.67
C TRP A 124 7.95 -11.85 -8.42
N ASN A 125 9.20 -11.85 -7.97
CA ASN A 125 9.64 -11.04 -6.85
C ASN A 125 10.15 -9.67 -7.32
N PHE A 126 9.88 -8.64 -6.53
CA PHE A 126 10.32 -7.29 -6.79
C PHE A 126 10.91 -6.65 -5.54
N VAL A 127 11.89 -5.77 -5.74
CA VAL A 127 12.34 -4.82 -4.72
C VAL A 127 11.66 -3.48 -4.95
N ILE A 128 11.19 -2.87 -3.87
CA ILE A 128 10.60 -1.53 -3.86
C ILE A 128 11.40 -0.58 -2.98
N GLU A 129 11.64 0.62 -3.50
CA GLU A 129 12.40 1.70 -2.86
C GLU A 129 11.58 2.99 -2.90
N LYS A 130 11.58 3.78 -1.81
CA LYS A 130 10.92 5.10 -1.82
C LYS A 130 11.69 6.07 -2.72
N VAL A 131 10.97 6.83 -3.54
CA VAL A 131 11.54 7.89 -4.38
C VAL A 131 11.07 9.25 -3.88
N ASN A 132 12.04 10.11 -3.53
CA ASN A 132 11.76 11.46 -3.07
C ASN A 132 11.55 12.39 -4.27
N ILE A 133 10.29 12.71 -4.56
CA ILE A 133 9.91 13.70 -5.56
C ILE A 133 9.69 15.04 -4.86
N LYS A 134 10.33 16.10 -5.36
CA LYS A 134 10.11 17.47 -4.87
C LYS A 134 8.66 17.86 -5.15
N LYS A 135 7.88 18.06 -4.08
CA LYS A 135 6.50 18.55 -4.18
C LYS A 135 6.54 20.08 -4.25
N PRO A 136 5.72 20.72 -5.11
CA PRO A 136 5.58 22.17 -5.07
C PRO A 136 4.95 22.60 -3.73
N LEU A 137 5.40 23.73 -3.16
CA LEU A 137 4.92 24.27 -1.88
C LEU A 137 3.39 24.40 -1.80
N THR A 138 2.72 24.63 -2.94
CA THR A 138 1.26 24.69 -3.04
C THR A 138 0.59 23.37 -2.70
N TYR A 139 1.26 22.24 -2.94
CA TYR A 139 0.75 20.90 -2.68
C TYR A 139 1.10 20.39 -1.27
N GLU A 140 2.26 20.76 -0.72
CA GLU A 140 2.64 20.37 0.66
C GLU A 140 1.60 20.81 1.70
N ASN A 141 0.95 21.95 1.46
CA ASN A 141 -0.09 22.50 2.33
C ASN A 141 -1.48 21.84 2.15
N VAL A 142 -1.66 20.97 1.16
CA VAL A 142 -2.92 20.25 0.92
C VAL A 142 -2.88 18.91 1.66
N PHE A 143 -3.41 18.91 2.89
CA PHE A 143 -3.58 17.66 3.66
C PHE A 143 -4.46 16.67 2.89
N MET A 144 -3.87 15.55 2.49
CA MET A 144 -4.64 14.38 2.11
C MET A 144 -5.26 13.79 3.38
N THR A 145 -6.57 13.49 3.35
CA THR A 145 -7.30 12.84 4.45
C THR A 145 -6.46 11.73 5.08
N ASP A 146 -6.30 11.78 6.41
CA ASP A 146 -5.39 10.95 7.19
C ASP A 146 -5.52 9.45 6.87
N ILE A 147 -4.58 8.96 6.08
CA ILE A 147 -4.29 7.54 5.87
C ILE A 147 -3.59 6.94 7.11
N ASN A 148 -3.24 7.78 8.09
CA ASN A 148 -2.70 7.37 9.39
C ASN A 148 -3.61 6.40 10.16
N LYS A 149 -4.85 6.14 9.69
CA LYS A 149 -5.76 5.16 10.28
C LYS A 149 -5.51 3.70 9.87
N PHE A 150 -4.75 3.42 8.80
CA PHE A 150 -4.71 2.06 8.23
C PHE A 150 -3.74 1.08 8.93
N CYS A 151 -2.94 1.54 9.89
CA CYS A 151 -2.23 0.68 10.83
C CYS A 151 -1.86 1.54 12.04
N GLU A 152 -2.13 1.09 13.26
CA GLU A 152 -1.86 1.87 14.49
C GLU A 152 -0.53 1.49 15.16
N HIS A 153 0.07 0.37 14.75
CA HIS A 153 1.32 -0.12 15.35
C HIS A 153 2.50 0.82 15.05
N LYS A 154 3.16 1.30 16.11
CA LYS A 154 4.23 2.31 16.01
C LYS A 154 5.63 1.70 15.89
N ASN A 155 5.81 0.48 16.38
CA ASN A 155 7.11 -0.18 16.44
C ASN A 155 7.36 -0.98 15.16
N ILE A 156 7.37 -0.30 14.01
CA ILE A 156 7.74 -0.90 12.72
C ILE A 156 9.10 -0.34 12.33
N ASN A 157 10.06 -1.23 12.07
CA ASN A 157 11.39 -0.86 11.62
C ASN A 157 11.31 -0.15 10.27
N LYS A 158 12.05 0.94 10.12
CA LYS A 158 12.14 1.71 8.87
C LYS A 158 13.28 1.18 8.02
N LEU A 159 13.02 0.93 6.75
CA LEU A 159 14.00 0.46 5.78
C LEU A 159 13.95 1.33 4.51
N ASP A 160 15.06 1.39 3.80
CA ASP A 160 15.15 2.11 2.52
C ASP A 160 14.50 1.34 1.37
N ARG A 161 14.48 0.00 1.50
CA ARG A 161 13.90 -0.93 0.53
C ARG A 161 13.30 -2.14 1.20
N ILE A 162 12.32 -2.75 0.52
CA ILE A 162 11.72 -4.01 0.93
C ILE A 162 11.36 -4.84 -0.30
N PHE A 163 11.26 -6.15 -0.11
CA PHE A 163 10.94 -7.10 -1.16
C PHE A 163 9.48 -7.52 -1.05
N ILE A 164 8.84 -7.68 -2.20
CA ILE A 164 7.43 -8.01 -2.34
C ILE A 164 7.25 -9.05 -3.45
N ASN A 165 6.10 -9.71 -3.43
CA ASN A 165 5.64 -10.57 -4.53
C ASN A 165 4.33 -10.03 -5.11
N VAL A 166 3.96 -10.48 -6.30
CA VAL A 166 2.74 -10.07 -6.96
C VAL A 166 1.54 -10.78 -6.36
N LEU A 167 0.54 -9.99 -5.96
CA LEU A 167 -0.79 -10.48 -5.62
C LEU A 167 -1.60 -10.75 -6.89
N ASP A 168 -1.76 -9.71 -7.70
CA ASP A 168 -2.47 -9.70 -8.96
C ASP A 168 -2.01 -8.52 -9.83
N PHE A 169 -2.54 -8.43 -11.05
CA PHE A 169 -2.28 -7.34 -11.99
C PHE A 169 -3.51 -6.44 -12.21
N LYS A 170 -4.31 -6.24 -11.17
CA LYS A 170 -5.59 -5.50 -11.27
C LYS A 170 -5.48 -4.02 -10.94
N SER A 171 -4.31 -3.55 -10.52
CA SER A 171 -4.15 -2.14 -10.18
C SER A 171 -4.27 -1.24 -11.41
N LYS A 172 -4.72 0.00 -11.20
CA LYS A 172 -4.77 1.00 -12.25
C LYS A 172 -3.36 1.34 -12.75
N LYS A 173 -3.21 1.65 -14.04
CA LYS A 173 -1.95 2.09 -14.65
C LYS A 173 -1.24 3.14 -13.77
N ASN A 174 0.06 2.93 -13.55
CA ASN A 174 0.96 3.73 -12.71
C ASN A 174 0.68 3.70 -11.20
N PHE A 175 -0.21 2.85 -10.70
CA PHE A 175 -0.43 2.65 -9.27
C PHE A 175 0.11 1.29 -8.82
N ILE A 176 0.46 1.21 -7.54
CA ILE A 176 0.75 -0.03 -6.82
C ILE A 176 -0.01 -0.01 -5.51
N PHE A 177 -0.68 -1.12 -5.17
CA PHE A 177 -1.35 -1.27 -3.88
C PHE A 177 -0.54 -2.15 -2.96
N LEU A 178 -0.19 -1.62 -1.80
CA LEU A 178 0.74 -2.21 -0.84
C LEU A 178 0.04 -2.51 0.49
N PRO A 179 0.42 -3.59 1.18
CA PRO A 179 0.11 -3.78 2.59
C PRO A 179 0.59 -2.57 3.43
N THR A 180 -0.16 -2.23 4.48
CA THR A 180 0.12 -1.00 5.25
C THR A 180 1.38 -1.11 6.08
N TRP A 181 1.76 -2.32 6.49
CA TRP A 181 3.04 -2.54 7.16
C TRP A 181 4.22 -2.24 6.22
N ILE A 182 4.16 -2.66 4.94
CA ILE A 182 5.16 -2.31 3.91
C ILE A 182 5.24 -0.80 3.70
N MET A 183 4.09 -0.12 3.58
CA MET A 183 4.08 1.34 3.44
C MET A 183 4.75 2.02 4.63
N LYS A 184 4.49 1.56 5.85
CA LYS A 184 5.14 2.09 7.06
C LYS A 184 6.63 1.81 7.11
N THR A 185 7.05 0.60 6.75
CA THR A 185 8.46 0.21 6.68
C THR A 185 9.23 1.15 5.77
N LEU A 186 8.68 1.50 4.61
CA LEU A 186 9.28 2.46 3.66
C LEU A 186 8.98 3.93 3.96
N ASN A 187 8.30 4.23 5.07
CA ASN A 187 7.85 5.58 5.43
C ASN A 187 7.08 6.28 4.29
N LEU A 188 6.19 5.55 3.63
CA LEU A 188 5.37 6.00 2.50
C LEU A 188 4.06 6.61 2.99
N ASN A 189 3.71 7.75 2.41
CA ASN A 189 2.35 8.26 2.41
C ASN A 189 1.63 7.83 1.13
N CYS A 190 0.29 7.92 1.10
CA CYS A 190 -0.41 7.78 -0.18
C CYS A 190 0.08 8.80 -1.17
N PHE A 191 0.13 8.37 -2.43
CA PHE A 191 0.62 9.17 -3.54
C PHE A 191 2.12 9.50 -3.49
N ASP A 192 2.88 8.94 -2.54
CA ASP A 192 4.33 8.86 -2.69
C ASP A 192 4.69 7.89 -3.82
N VAL A 193 5.86 8.08 -4.40
CA VAL A 193 6.34 7.27 -5.53
C VAL A 193 7.35 6.24 -5.03
N VAL A 194 7.23 5.04 -5.57
CA VAL A 194 8.19 3.97 -5.37
C VAL A 194 8.84 3.57 -6.69
N ARG A 195 10.10 3.17 -6.62
CA ARG A 195 10.82 2.50 -7.71
C ARG A 195 10.68 1.00 -7.52
N LEU A 196 10.24 0.32 -8.57
CA LEU A 196 10.01 -1.12 -8.64
C LEU A 196 11.06 -1.74 -9.56
N ARG A 197 11.76 -2.79 -9.10
CA ARG A 197 12.71 -3.57 -9.91
C ARG A 197 12.50 -5.05 -9.70
N PHE A 198 12.55 -5.82 -10.79
CA PHE A 198 12.50 -7.28 -10.71
C PHE A 198 13.77 -7.82 -10.05
N VAL A 199 13.62 -8.86 -9.24
CA VAL A 199 14.73 -9.57 -8.60
C VAL A 199 14.47 -11.07 -8.57
N LYS A 200 15.52 -11.85 -8.81
CA LYS A 200 15.52 -13.29 -8.54
C LYS A 200 16.04 -13.51 -7.13
N LEU A 201 15.28 -14.23 -6.31
CA LEU A 201 15.62 -14.52 -4.92
C LEU A 201 16.15 -15.94 -4.78
N GLU A 202 17.08 -16.14 -3.86
CA GLU A 202 17.52 -17.47 -3.43
C GLU A 202 16.50 -18.08 -2.48
N THR A 203 16.39 -19.41 -2.46
CA THR A 203 15.55 -20.16 -1.53
C THR A 203 16.08 -20.03 -0.10
N CYS A 204 15.17 -19.86 0.85
CA CYS A 204 15.47 -19.78 2.27
C CYS A 204 15.61 -21.18 2.89
N ILE A 205 16.58 -21.35 3.78
CA ILE A 205 16.74 -22.56 4.62
C ILE A 205 16.20 -22.31 6.03
N SER A 206 16.61 -21.20 6.65
CA SER A 206 16.22 -20.92 8.04
C SER A 206 16.08 -19.43 8.31
N VAL A 207 15.14 -19.09 9.18
CA VAL A 207 14.85 -17.72 9.59
C VAL A 207 14.75 -17.64 11.10
N VAL A 208 15.42 -16.64 11.67
CA VAL A 208 15.29 -16.30 13.09
C VAL A 208 14.41 -15.07 13.21
N LEU A 209 13.30 -15.21 13.93
CA LEU A 209 12.33 -14.15 14.19
C LEU A 209 12.37 -13.71 15.65
N GLN A 210 12.16 -12.42 15.87
CA GLN A 210 11.96 -11.84 17.20
C GLN A 210 10.52 -11.35 17.34
N PRO A 211 9.66 -12.04 18.12
CA PRO A 211 8.32 -11.56 18.43
C PRO A 211 8.38 -10.22 19.18
N HIS A 212 7.40 -9.35 18.96
CA HIS A 212 7.35 -8.06 19.66
C HIS A 212 6.76 -8.18 21.07
N ASP A 213 5.82 -9.11 21.26
CA ASP A 213 5.02 -9.26 22.47
C ASP A 213 5.11 -10.72 22.96
N LYS A 214 5.17 -10.90 24.28
CA LYS A 214 5.23 -12.21 24.93
C LYS A 214 3.98 -13.05 24.65
N LYS A 215 2.82 -12.41 24.39
CA LYS A 215 1.56 -13.09 24.04
C LYS A 215 1.70 -14.12 22.92
N PHE A 216 2.66 -13.94 22.02
CA PHE A 216 2.94 -14.95 20.99
C PHE A 216 3.31 -16.31 21.61
N PHE A 217 4.11 -16.32 22.67
CA PHE A 217 4.51 -17.54 23.37
C PHE A 217 3.41 -18.11 24.28
N GLU A 218 2.31 -17.39 24.48
CA GLU A 218 1.15 -17.84 25.26
C GLU A 218 0.12 -18.60 24.41
N LEU A 219 0.33 -18.66 23.09
CA LEU A 219 -0.45 -19.49 22.17
C LEU A 219 -0.20 -20.99 22.42
N GLU A 220 -1.18 -21.83 22.13
CA GLU A 220 -1.06 -23.29 22.30
C GLU A 220 -0.02 -23.90 21.34
N GLU A 221 -0.06 -23.53 20.05
CA GLU A 221 0.85 -24.03 19.02
C GLU A 221 1.50 -22.87 18.20
N PRO A 222 2.31 -22.00 18.83
CA PRO A 222 2.77 -20.75 18.21
C PRO A 222 3.56 -20.95 16.93
N LYS A 223 4.39 -21.99 16.87
CA LYS A 223 5.21 -22.30 15.69
C LYS A 223 4.36 -22.72 14.50
N LYS A 224 3.38 -23.60 14.72
CA LYS A 224 2.46 -24.08 13.68
C LYS A 224 1.56 -22.94 13.17
N ILE A 225 1.05 -22.10 14.06
CA ILE A 225 0.28 -20.91 13.69
C ILE A 225 1.13 -19.97 12.84
N LEU A 226 2.37 -19.70 13.24
CA LEU A 226 3.29 -18.89 12.44
C LEU A 226 3.49 -19.51 11.05
N GLU A 227 3.85 -20.79 10.97
CA GLU A 227 4.10 -21.49 9.69
C GLU A 227 2.88 -21.44 8.78
N GLU A 228 1.67 -21.62 9.31
CA GLU A 228 0.42 -21.47 8.56
C GLU A 228 0.26 -20.05 8.00
N LYS A 229 0.50 -19.02 8.83
CA LYS A 229 0.35 -17.61 8.41
C LYS A 229 1.47 -17.15 7.49
N LEU A 230 2.67 -17.69 7.61
CA LEU A 230 3.79 -17.35 6.73
C LEU A 230 3.63 -17.91 5.31
N ARG A 231 2.69 -18.82 5.05
CA ARG A 231 2.30 -19.20 3.67
C ARG A 231 1.76 -18.04 2.84
N TYR A 232 1.31 -16.96 3.48
CA TYR A 232 0.92 -15.74 2.78
C TYR A 232 2.10 -14.89 2.34
N TYR A 233 3.28 -15.12 2.91
CA TYR A 233 4.52 -14.45 2.54
C TYR A 233 5.28 -15.27 1.49
N SER A 234 5.89 -14.58 0.53
CA SER A 234 6.67 -15.21 -0.54
C SER A 234 8.17 -14.99 -0.35
N CYS A 235 8.53 -13.92 0.35
CA CYS A 235 9.88 -13.61 0.76
C CYS A 235 9.91 -12.89 2.12
N LEU A 236 11.07 -12.91 2.77
CA LEU A 236 11.32 -12.15 3.99
C LEU A 236 12.53 -11.25 3.79
N THR A 237 12.45 -10.04 4.34
CA THR A 237 13.54 -9.06 4.31
C THR A 237 14.11 -8.90 5.72
N LYS A 238 15.41 -9.08 5.87
CA LYS A 238 16.13 -8.91 7.13
C LYS A 238 15.94 -7.49 7.66
N ASN A 239 15.84 -7.37 8.98
CA ASN A 239 15.55 -6.16 9.75
C ASN A 239 14.15 -5.57 9.54
N SER A 240 13.32 -6.13 8.64
CA SER A 240 11.93 -5.70 8.51
C SER A 240 11.08 -6.20 9.68
N THR A 241 10.00 -5.46 9.97
CA THR A 241 8.96 -5.90 10.90
C THR A 241 7.79 -6.44 10.08
N ILE A 242 7.56 -7.75 10.16
CA ILE A 242 6.41 -8.41 9.54
C ILE A 242 5.27 -8.56 10.55
N CYS A 243 4.07 -8.87 10.06
CA CYS A 243 2.93 -9.12 10.94
C CYS A 243 2.03 -10.26 10.44
N ILE A 244 1.40 -10.95 11.40
CA ILE A 244 0.38 -11.97 11.12
C ILE A 244 -0.87 -11.65 11.93
N ASN A 245 -2.02 -12.09 11.45
CA ASN A 245 -3.28 -12.00 12.17
C ASN A 245 -3.77 -13.38 12.54
N HIS A 246 -4.03 -13.57 13.83
CA HIS A 246 -4.59 -14.80 14.38
C HIS A 246 -5.55 -14.45 15.52
N ASP A 247 -6.77 -14.98 15.46
CA ASP A 247 -7.85 -14.73 16.42
C ASP A 247 -8.10 -13.23 16.71
N ASN A 248 -8.11 -12.43 15.64
CA ASN A 248 -8.26 -10.97 15.68
C ASN A 248 -7.16 -10.24 16.47
N PHE A 249 -6.06 -10.91 16.76
CA PHE A 249 -4.86 -10.30 17.32
C PHE A 249 -3.75 -10.25 16.26
N ILE A 250 -3.13 -9.08 16.12
CA ILE A 250 -2.03 -8.87 15.19
C ILE A 250 -0.71 -9.04 15.95
N TYR A 251 0.02 -10.10 15.63
CA TYR A 251 1.36 -10.35 16.14
C TYR A 251 2.38 -9.75 15.19
N TYR A 252 3.41 -9.10 15.74
CA TYR A 252 4.49 -8.47 14.98
C TYR A 252 5.82 -9.15 15.29
N PHE A 253 6.67 -9.29 14.27
CA PHE A 253 7.96 -9.94 14.38
C PHE A 253 9.02 -9.15 13.63
N ASP A 254 10.17 -8.97 14.24
CA ASP A 254 11.35 -8.51 13.54
C ASP A 254 12.10 -9.70 12.94
N VAL A 255 12.50 -9.56 11.68
CA VAL A 255 13.31 -10.57 10.98
C VAL A 255 14.78 -10.34 11.34
N VAL A 256 15.32 -11.17 12.24
CA VAL A 256 16.67 -10.98 12.79
C VAL A 256 17.74 -11.52 11.84
N ARG A 257 17.52 -12.73 11.32
CA ARG A 257 18.48 -13.43 10.46
C ARG A 257 17.74 -14.30 9.45
N ILE A 258 18.30 -14.35 8.25
CA ILE A 258 17.84 -15.20 7.16
C ILE A 258 19.07 -15.91 6.62
N ASP A 259 19.00 -17.24 6.48
CA ASP A 259 20.02 -18.03 5.79
C ASP A 259 19.40 -18.62 4.53
N SER A 260 20.06 -18.40 3.38
CA SER A 260 19.70 -19.01 2.10
C SER A 260 20.50 -20.29 1.86
N GLU A 261 20.17 -21.01 0.78
CA GLU A 261 20.91 -22.20 0.35
C GLU A 261 22.42 -21.98 0.23
N ASN A 262 22.83 -20.82 -0.30
CA ASN A 262 24.23 -20.55 -0.63
C ASN A 262 24.94 -19.68 0.40
N LYS A 263 24.20 -18.90 1.21
CA LYS A 263 24.77 -17.84 2.05
C LYS A 263 24.05 -17.73 3.37
N LYS A 264 24.83 -17.52 4.43
CA LYS A 264 24.29 -17.19 5.76
C LYS A 264 24.07 -15.69 5.90
N ASN A 265 23.06 -15.33 6.68
CA ASN A 265 22.77 -13.95 7.09
C ASN A 265 22.54 -12.99 5.91
N VAL A 266 21.77 -13.44 4.92
CA VAL A 266 21.40 -12.66 3.74
C VAL A 266 20.38 -11.56 4.06
N GLU A 267 20.29 -10.58 3.16
CA GLU A 267 19.31 -9.51 3.27
C GLU A 267 17.88 -9.98 2.99
N VAL A 268 17.71 -10.89 2.03
CA VAL A 268 16.41 -11.37 1.58
C VAL A 268 16.54 -12.81 1.09
N ALA A 269 15.50 -13.61 1.31
CA ALA A 269 15.34 -14.92 0.68
C ALA A 269 13.85 -15.20 0.42
N SER A 270 13.58 -16.07 -0.55
CA SER A 270 12.22 -16.56 -0.81
C SER A 270 11.87 -17.68 0.17
N ILE A 271 10.67 -17.60 0.75
CA ILE A 271 10.11 -18.61 1.65
C ILE A 271 8.88 -19.29 1.01
N GLN A 272 8.65 -19.04 -0.27
CA GLN A 272 7.52 -19.60 -1.00
C GLN A 272 7.80 -21.07 -1.34
N ASP A 273 6.79 -21.94 -1.17
CA ASP A 273 6.83 -23.35 -1.58
C ASP A 273 8.06 -24.13 -1.10
N THR A 274 8.59 -23.76 0.08
CA THR A 274 9.85 -24.27 0.63
C THR A 274 9.72 -24.58 2.12
N ASP A 275 10.40 -25.64 2.56
CA ASP A 275 10.42 -26.07 3.97
C ASP A 275 11.44 -25.24 4.75
N VAL A 276 11.01 -24.09 5.25
CA VAL A 276 11.86 -23.15 5.99
C VAL A 276 11.82 -23.46 7.49
N ILE A 277 13.00 -23.55 8.10
CA ILE A 277 13.12 -23.70 9.56
C ILE A 277 12.94 -22.34 10.22
N PHE A 278 11.86 -22.18 10.99
CA PHE A 278 11.64 -20.98 11.80
C PHE A 278 12.09 -21.20 13.25
N ASP A 279 12.98 -20.31 13.70
CA ASP A 279 13.48 -20.20 15.06
C ASP A 279 13.10 -18.85 15.69
N PHE A 280 13.05 -18.82 17.01
CA PHE A 280 12.62 -17.65 17.78
C PHE A 280 13.68 -17.23 18.78
N VAL A 281 13.83 -15.92 18.93
CA VAL A 281 14.51 -15.31 20.09
C VAL A 281 13.48 -14.73 21.05
N LYS A 282 13.94 -14.34 22.24
CA LYS A 282 13.11 -13.67 23.26
C LYS A 282 12.41 -12.43 22.69
N GLU A 283 11.19 -12.18 23.17
CA GLU A 283 10.39 -11.03 22.78
C GLU A 283 11.15 -9.70 22.92
N LYS A 284 10.91 -8.78 21.97
CA LYS A 284 11.58 -7.47 21.92
C LYS A 284 11.09 -6.53 23.02
N TYR A 285 9.78 -6.55 23.29
CA TYR A 285 9.16 -5.69 24.30
C TYR A 285 8.52 -6.58 25.37
N ALA A 286 9.11 -6.61 26.55
CA ALA A 286 8.63 -7.38 27.70
C ALA A 286 7.47 -6.65 28.43
N LYS A 287 6.46 -6.19 27.69
CA LYS A 287 5.27 -5.56 28.27
C LYS A 287 4.23 -6.58 28.68
#